data_AF-A0A8T3W2V3-F1
#
_entry.id   AF-A0A8T3W2V3-F1
#
_cell.length_a   1.000
_cell.length_b   1.000
_cell.length_c   1.000
_cell.angle_alpha   90.00
_cell.angle_beta   90.00
_cell.angle_gamma   90.00
#
_symmetry.space_group_name_H-M   'P 1'
#
loop_
_entity.id
_entity.type
_entity.pdbx_description
1 polymer ?
#
loop_
_entity_poly.entity_id
_entity_poly.type
_entity_poly.pdbx_seq_one_letter_code
_entity_poly.pdbx_strand_id
1 'polypeptide(L)'
;MSRTEILTEIKQAEAEADAKVKKAEDEQKAALAEARRDSVKKIQDAEAQMRSSYESAVAAEKDKLAEQHDSKLAGGKAEADKIDYGSKAKKEEAKKFLKKEVERILNVSS
;
A
#
# COMPACT_ATOMS: atom_id res chain seq x y z
N MET A 1 -61.49 -49.23 -12.47
CA MET A 1 -61.14 -48.40 -11.31
C MET A 1 -62.38 -47.79 -10.72
N SER A 2 -62.53 -47.89 -9.41
CA SER A 2 -63.56 -47.21 -8.62
C SER A 2 -63.19 -45.73 -8.47
N ARG A 3 -64.20 -44.86 -8.40
CA ARG A 3 -64.04 -43.42 -8.12
C ARG A 3 -63.22 -43.17 -6.83
N THR A 4 -63.30 -44.07 -5.87
CA THR A 4 -62.55 -43.99 -4.60
C THR A 4 -61.06 -44.24 -4.78
N GLU A 5 -60.68 -45.16 -5.68
CA GLU A 5 -59.26 -45.46 -5.97
C GLU A 5 -58.60 -44.24 -6.63
N ILE A 6 -59.28 -43.64 -7.61
CA ILE A 6 -58.81 -42.43 -8.31
C ILE A 6 -58.63 -41.25 -7.33
N LEU A 7 -59.57 -41.03 -6.41
CA LEU A 7 -59.45 -39.97 -5.41
C LEU A 7 -58.31 -40.21 -4.41
N THR A 8 -57.97 -41.47 -4.14
CA THR A 8 -56.87 -41.83 -3.25
C THR A 8 -55.53 -41.57 -3.95
N GLU A 9 -55.40 -41.96 -5.22
CA GLU A 9 -54.22 -41.67 -6.04
C GLU A 9 -53.99 -40.16 -6.20
N ILE A 10 -55.05 -39.38 -6.45
CA ILE A 10 -54.95 -37.92 -6.55
C ILE A 10 -54.40 -37.32 -5.25
N LYS A 11 -54.91 -37.72 -4.09
CA LYS A 11 -54.40 -37.23 -2.79
C LYS A 11 -52.94 -37.61 -2.54
N GLN A 12 -52.55 -38.82 -2.95
CA GLN A 12 -51.16 -39.25 -2.86
C GLN A 12 -50.25 -38.42 -3.76
N ALA A 13 -50.68 -38.19 -5.01
CA ALA A 13 -49.96 -37.37 -5.96
C ALA A 13 -49.83 -35.90 -5.49
N GLU A 14 -50.88 -35.33 -4.88
CA GLU A 14 -50.86 -34.00 -4.27
C GLU A 14 -49.84 -33.93 -3.12
N ALA A 15 -49.87 -34.90 -2.20
CA ALA A 15 -48.92 -34.95 -1.09
C ALA A 15 -47.46 -35.10 -1.56
N GLU A 16 -47.22 -35.91 -2.59
CA GLU A 16 -45.89 -36.07 -3.19
C GLU A 16 -45.43 -34.80 -3.91
N ALA A 17 -46.33 -34.10 -4.60
CA ALA A 17 -46.04 -32.83 -5.25
C ALA A 17 -45.66 -31.76 -4.21
N ASP A 18 -46.44 -31.63 -3.14
CA ASP A 18 -46.16 -30.70 -2.05
C ASP A 18 -44.82 -31.00 -1.38
N ALA A 19 -44.51 -32.27 -1.15
CA ALA A 19 -43.22 -32.69 -0.59
C ALA A 19 -42.05 -32.34 -1.53
N LYS A 20 -42.21 -32.51 -2.85
CA LYS A 20 -41.19 -32.12 -3.84
C LYS A 20 -40.98 -30.61 -3.88
N VAL A 21 -42.05 -29.82 -3.86
CA VAL A 21 -41.97 -28.35 -3.85
C VAL A 21 -41.23 -27.88 -2.60
N LYS A 22 -41.62 -28.39 -1.42
CA LYS A 22 -40.97 -28.03 -0.16
C LYS A 22 -39.47 -28.37 -0.16
N LYS A 23 -39.11 -29.56 -0.64
CA LYS A 23 -37.70 -29.96 -0.77
C LYS A 23 -36.93 -29.02 -1.70
N ALA A 24 -37.51 -28.66 -2.84
CA ALA A 24 -36.87 -27.75 -3.79
C ALA A 24 -36.67 -26.34 -3.19
N GLU A 25 -37.63 -25.83 -2.42
CA GLU A 25 -37.49 -24.55 -1.73
C GLU A 25 -36.39 -24.57 -0.66
N ASP A 26 -36.29 -25.66 0.11
CA ASP A 26 -35.26 -25.82 1.13
C ASP A 26 -33.86 -25.93 0.50
N GLU A 27 -33.73 -26.69 -0.60
CA GLU A 27 -32.49 -26.79 -1.38
C GLU A 27 -32.11 -25.44 -2.00
N GLN A 28 -33.08 -24.69 -2.54
CA GLN A 28 -32.84 -23.35 -3.07
C GLN A 28 -32.33 -22.39 -2.00
N LYS A 29 -32.93 -22.41 -0.80
CA LYS A 29 -32.48 -21.57 0.33
C LYS A 29 -31.07 -21.94 0.77
N ALA A 30 -30.76 -23.23 0.83
CA ALA A 30 -29.42 -23.72 1.18
C ALA A 30 -28.38 -23.28 0.16
N ALA A 31 -28.64 -23.48 -1.14
CA ALA A 31 -27.75 -23.07 -2.22
C ALA A 31 -27.52 -21.55 -2.24
N LEU A 32 -28.57 -20.75 -1.97
CA LEU A 32 -28.44 -19.30 -1.89
C LEU A 32 -27.58 -18.87 -0.69
N ALA A 33 -27.75 -19.53 0.47
CA ALA A 33 -26.95 -19.25 1.65
C ALA A 33 -25.47 -19.61 1.45
N GLU A 34 -25.20 -20.73 0.80
CA GLU A 34 -23.85 -21.16 0.43
C GLU A 34 -23.20 -20.19 -0.56
N ALA A 35 -23.89 -19.84 -1.64
CA ALA A 35 -23.40 -18.87 -2.63
C ALA A 35 -23.09 -17.50 -1.99
N ARG A 36 -23.91 -17.04 -1.05
CA ARG A 36 -23.64 -15.81 -0.28
C ARG A 36 -22.37 -15.93 0.56
N ARG A 37 -22.19 -17.05 1.27
CA ARG A 37 -20.97 -17.29 2.06
C ARG A 37 -19.73 -17.33 1.19
N ASP A 38 -19.78 -18.05 0.08
CA ASP A 38 -18.67 -18.15 -0.86
C ASP A 38 -18.31 -16.80 -1.49
N SER A 39 -19.31 -15.99 -1.84
CA SER A 39 -19.08 -14.64 -2.34
C SER A 39 -18.39 -13.76 -1.30
N VAL A 40 -18.84 -13.79 -0.04
CA VAL A 40 -18.21 -13.02 1.05
C VAL A 40 -16.77 -13.50 1.27
N LYS A 41 -16.55 -14.81 1.28
CA LYS A 41 -15.21 -15.38 1.45
C LYS A 41 -14.27 -14.95 0.32
N LYS A 42 -14.71 -15.00 -0.94
CA LYS A 42 -13.93 -14.53 -2.09
C LYS A 42 -13.54 -13.05 -1.97
N ILE A 43 -14.45 -12.20 -1.50
CA ILE A 43 -14.17 -10.78 -1.28
C ILE A 43 -13.13 -10.61 -0.17
N GLN A 44 -13.30 -11.30 0.96
CA GLN A 44 -12.35 -11.23 2.08
C GLN A 44 -10.95 -11.73 1.69
N ASP A 45 -10.87 -12.84 0.95
CA ASP A 45 -9.60 -13.39 0.47
C ASP A 45 -8.91 -12.42 -0.50
N ALA A 46 -9.67 -11.80 -1.41
CA ALA A 46 -9.14 -10.79 -2.32
C ALA A 46 -8.66 -9.53 -1.57
N GLU A 47 -9.41 -9.04 -0.59
CA GLU A 47 -9.01 -7.90 0.24
C GLU A 47 -7.74 -8.20 1.04
N ALA A 48 -7.63 -9.41 1.61
CA ALA A 48 -6.44 -9.84 2.35
C ALA A 48 -5.21 -9.89 1.44
N GLN A 49 -5.35 -10.42 0.22
CA GLN A 49 -4.28 -10.46 -0.77
C GLN A 49 -3.87 -9.05 -1.22
N MET A 50 -4.83 -8.16 -1.46
CA MET A 50 -4.56 -6.77 -1.82
C MET A 50 -3.83 -6.03 -0.69
N ARG A 51 -4.27 -6.21 0.56
CA ARG A 51 -3.63 -5.61 1.73
C ARG A 51 -2.19 -6.08 1.89
N SER A 52 -1.96 -7.40 1.80
CA SER A 52 -0.61 -7.99 1.88
C SER A 52 0.32 -7.45 0.78
N SER A 53 -0.19 -7.35 -0.45
CA SER A 53 0.57 -6.81 -1.58
C SER A 53 0.89 -5.32 -1.42
N TYR A 54 -0.08 -4.55 -0.93
CA TYR A 54 0.09 -3.13 -0.66
C TYR A 54 1.11 -2.89 0.47
N GLU A 55 0.99 -3.61 1.58
CA GLU A 55 1.93 -3.50 2.71
C GLU A 55 3.36 -3.85 2.28
N SER A 56 3.52 -4.91 1.48
CA SER A 56 4.82 -5.30 0.93
C SER A 56 5.41 -4.22 0.01
N ALA A 57 4.60 -3.63 -0.86
CA ALA A 57 5.04 -2.56 -1.75
C ALA A 57 5.43 -1.30 -0.96
N VAL A 58 4.66 -0.93 0.05
CA VAL A 58 4.97 0.21 0.93
C VAL A 58 6.26 -0.02 1.70
N ALA A 59 6.49 -1.24 2.21
CA ALA A 59 7.75 -1.57 2.88
C ALA A 59 8.95 -1.42 1.93
N ALA A 60 8.86 -1.98 0.72
CA ALA A 60 9.92 -1.86 -0.27
C ALA A 60 10.21 -0.40 -0.68
N GLU A 61 9.18 0.43 -0.83
CA GLU A 61 9.37 1.85 -1.12
C GLU A 61 9.95 2.63 0.06
N LYS A 62 9.63 2.26 1.31
CA LYS A 62 10.27 2.84 2.50
C LYS A 62 11.76 2.53 2.55
N ASP A 63 12.14 1.29 2.25
CA ASP A 63 13.55 0.88 2.24
C ASP A 63 14.34 1.64 1.16
N LYS A 64 13.79 1.74 -0.06
CA LYS A 64 14.38 2.56 -1.13
C LYS A 64 14.48 4.04 -0.74
N LEU A 65 13.46 4.59 -0.09
CA LEU A 65 13.47 5.98 0.34
C LEU A 65 14.56 6.23 1.40
N ALA A 66 14.76 5.29 2.33
CA ALA A 66 15.83 5.36 3.32
C ALA A 66 17.22 5.33 2.64
N GLU A 67 17.44 4.42 1.69
CA GLU A 67 18.70 4.38 0.92
C GLU A 67 18.97 5.68 0.15
N GLN A 68 17.95 6.22 -0.52
CA GLN A 68 18.07 7.48 -1.25
C GLN A 68 18.34 8.66 -0.31
N HIS A 69 17.69 8.68 0.85
CA HIS A 69 17.88 9.70 1.88
C HIS A 69 19.33 9.68 2.38
N ASP A 70 19.84 8.51 2.74
CA ASP A 70 21.20 8.36 3.29
C ASP A 70 22.26 8.72 2.25
N SER A 71 22.05 8.31 0.99
CA SER A 71 22.91 8.69 -0.14
C SER A 71 22.94 10.21 -0.34
N LYS A 72 21.77 10.88 -0.33
CA LYS A 72 21.68 12.34 -0.45
C LYS A 72 22.32 13.07 0.73
N LEU A 73 22.14 12.57 1.95
CA LEU A 73 22.78 13.14 3.13
C LEU A 73 24.29 13.00 3.08
N ALA A 74 24.81 11.85 2.65
CA ALA A 74 26.24 11.64 2.49
C ALA A 74 26.83 12.59 1.44
N GLY A 75 26.15 12.74 0.29
CA GLY A 75 26.53 13.70 -0.75
C GLY A 75 26.53 15.14 -0.25
N GLY A 76 25.48 15.55 0.45
CA GLY A 76 25.37 16.90 1.03
C GLY A 76 26.46 17.19 2.07
N LYS A 77 26.82 16.21 2.91
CA LYS A 77 27.95 16.34 3.85
C LYS A 77 29.27 16.53 3.12
N ALA A 78 29.55 15.72 2.11
CA ALA A 78 30.78 15.82 1.34
C ALA A 78 30.91 17.18 0.62
N GLU A 79 29.79 17.71 0.09
CA GLU A 79 29.77 19.03 -0.53
C GLU A 79 29.97 20.16 0.49
N ALA A 80 29.34 20.05 1.66
CA ALA A 80 29.54 21.01 2.76
C ALA A 80 31.01 21.04 3.23
N ASP A 81 31.65 19.87 3.40
CA ASP A 81 33.06 19.77 3.77
C ASP A 81 33.97 20.41 2.73
N LYS A 82 33.67 20.22 1.44
CA LYS A 82 34.40 20.87 0.34
C LYS A 82 34.27 22.39 0.38
N ILE A 83 33.07 22.91 0.65
CA ILE A 83 32.83 24.36 0.78
C ILE A 83 33.56 24.91 2.00
N ASP A 84 33.53 24.23 3.14
CA ASP A 84 34.21 24.67 4.37
C ASP A 84 35.74 24.74 4.15
N TYR A 85 36.33 23.70 3.57
CA TYR A 85 37.75 23.69 3.23
C TYR A 85 38.14 24.83 2.28
N GLY A 86 37.38 25.00 1.19
CA GLY A 86 37.62 26.07 0.22
C GLY A 86 37.46 27.48 0.83
N SER A 87 36.49 27.64 1.73
CA SER A 87 36.22 28.91 2.41
C SER A 87 37.34 29.26 3.40
N LYS A 88 37.87 28.29 4.14
CA LYS A 88 39.02 28.49 5.04
C LYS A 88 40.25 28.98 4.27
N ALA A 89 40.56 28.37 3.13
CA ALA A 89 41.67 28.79 2.29
C ALA A 89 41.50 30.24 1.78
N LYS A 90 40.33 30.55 1.22
CA LYS A 90 40.02 31.90 0.71
C LYS A 90 40.00 32.95 1.82
N LYS A 91 39.59 32.59 3.04
CA LYS A 91 39.60 33.51 4.19
C LYS A 91 41.01 33.97 4.54
N GLU A 92 41.98 33.06 4.53
CA GLU A 92 43.39 33.43 4.79
C GLU A 92 43.99 34.24 3.65
N GLU A 93 43.63 33.94 2.40
CA GLU A 93 44.02 34.76 1.25
C GLU A 93 43.44 36.19 1.34
N ALA A 94 42.15 36.31 1.64
CA ALA A 94 41.49 37.60 1.84
C ALA A 94 42.12 38.40 2.98
N LYS A 95 42.45 37.76 4.12
CA LYS A 95 43.18 38.42 5.21
C LYS A 95 44.55 38.95 4.77
N LYS A 96 45.32 38.15 4.04
CA LYS A 96 46.65 38.57 3.53
C LYS A 96 46.52 39.73 2.55
N PHE A 97 45.55 39.67 1.65
CA PHE A 97 45.26 40.74 0.70
C PHE A 97 44.91 42.05 1.43
N LEU A 98 43.96 42.00 2.37
CA LEU A 98 43.56 43.15 3.16
C LEU A 98 44.73 43.75 3.94
N LYS A 99 45.56 42.91 4.59
CA LYS A 99 46.74 43.37 5.32
C LYS A 99 47.74 44.10 4.41
N LYS A 100 48.04 43.52 3.25
CA LYS A 100 48.95 44.12 2.27
C LYS A 100 48.42 45.47 1.75
N GLU A 101 47.11 45.57 1.53
CA GLU A 101 46.50 46.81 1.05
C GLU A 101 46.55 47.91 2.11
N VAL A 102 46.28 47.57 3.37
CA VAL A 102 46.42 48.50 4.50
C VAL A 102 47.87 48.97 4.66
N GLU A 103 48.85 48.07 4.59
CA GLU A 103 50.27 48.41 4.66
C GLU A 103 50.71 49.32 3.50
N ARG A 104 50.19 49.10 2.28
CA ARG A 104 50.44 49.98 1.13
C ARG A 104 49.92 51.39 1.39
N ILE A 105 48.69 51.53 1.89
CA ILE A 105 48.10 52.83 2.19
C ILE A 105 48.94 53.56 3.25
N LEU A 106 49.34 52.87 4.32
CA LEU A 106 50.14 53.47 5.40
C LEU A 106 51.55 53.90 4.94
N ASN A 107 52.21 53.11 4.10
CA ASN A 107 53.53 53.44 3.53
C ASN A 107 53.51 54.59 2.52
N VAL A 108 52.38 54.82 1.84
CA VAL A 108 52.20 55.98 0.94
C VAL A 108 51.86 57.25 1.73
N SER A 109 51.39 57.10 2.98
CA SER A 109 50.98 58.19 3.87
C SER A 109 52.08 58.66 4.83
N SER A 110 53.24 58.01 4.83
CA SER A 110 54.44 58.33 5.64
C SER A 110 55.52 58.95 4.76
#